data_AF-A0A316GBF9-F1
#
_entry.id   AF-A0A316GBF9-F1
#
_cell.length_a   1.000
_cell.length_b   1.000
_cell.length_c   1.000
_cell.angle_alpha   90.00
_cell.angle_beta   90.00
_cell.angle_gamma   90.00
#
_symmetry.space_group_name_H-M   'P 1'
#
loop_
_entity.id
_entity.type
_entity.pdbx_description
1 polymer ?
#
loop_
_entity_poly.entity_id
_entity_poly.type
_entity_poly.pdbx_seq_one_letter_code
_entity_poly.pdbx_strand_id
1 'polypeptide(L)'
;MTYLLKSREALLVGVILVLVALIAGRFPAFVSPGNLARVFNDTAPLIILALGQTVVILTRCIDLSVAANLALTGMVCAMLNVAMPDLPIPVILGLALALGATMGAINGLLVWLLTIPPIVVTLGTMTIYRGTIFLISDGQWVNAHEMSAAFTGFPRSVLLGLPMLSWIAILVAATFLLAVRLTPLGRAFYAVGGNPHAAVYTGLDVGRTQFWAFVISGTLAGLTGYLWVARYSVAYVDIAGGFELEVVAACVIGGISIAGGAGTIAGAILGALFLGIVKNALPVIGVSPFWQMAISGTAIVIAVAFNARVSRAKGRIILKRAEGHA
;
A
#
# COMPACT_ATOMS: atom_id res chain seq x y z
N MET A 1 7.09 -31.81 -6.50
CA MET A 1 7.29 -30.62 -7.36
C MET A 1 5.98 -29.99 -7.86
N THR A 2 4.91 -30.75 -8.08
CA THR A 2 3.63 -30.29 -8.68
C THR A 2 2.66 -29.54 -7.75
N TYR A 3 2.86 -29.55 -6.43
CA TYR A 3 2.03 -28.76 -5.49
C TYR A 3 2.50 -27.31 -5.31
N LEU A 4 3.80 -27.02 -5.51
CA LEU A 4 4.36 -25.67 -5.44
C LEU A 4 3.85 -24.77 -6.57
N LEU A 5 3.50 -25.33 -7.73
CA LEU A 5 2.98 -24.57 -8.87
C LEU A 5 1.49 -24.21 -8.73
N LYS A 6 0.82 -24.61 -7.64
CA LYS A 6 -0.63 -24.38 -7.45
C LYS A 6 -0.95 -23.13 -6.62
N SER A 7 0.00 -22.60 -5.84
CA SER A 7 -0.18 -21.32 -5.13
C SER A 7 0.43 -20.17 -5.95
N ARG A 8 -0.37 -19.14 -6.24
CA ARG A 8 0.09 -17.92 -6.94
C ARG A 8 1.31 -17.29 -6.25
N GLU A 9 1.36 -17.40 -4.93
CA GLU A 9 2.48 -16.94 -4.10
C GLU A 9 3.78 -17.66 -4.42
N ALA A 10 3.78 -18.98 -4.61
CA ALA A 10 4.98 -19.74 -4.92
C ALA A 10 5.48 -19.45 -6.35
N LEU A 11 4.58 -19.19 -7.30
CA LEU A 11 4.95 -18.69 -8.62
C LEU A 11 5.64 -17.32 -8.52
N LEU A 12 5.08 -16.40 -7.74
CA LEU A 12 5.66 -15.07 -7.54
C LEU A 12 7.02 -15.14 -6.83
N VAL A 13 7.17 -16.01 -5.82
CA VAL A 13 8.46 -16.31 -5.20
C VAL A 13 9.44 -16.85 -6.24
N GLY A 14 9.02 -17.79 -7.08
CA GLY A 14 9.86 -18.32 -8.17
C GLY A 14 10.32 -17.22 -9.13
N VAL A 15 9.43 -16.31 -9.53
CA VAL A 15 9.77 -15.16 -10.38
C VAL A 15 10.77 -14.23 -9.69
N ILE A 16 10.58 -13.94 -8.41
CA ILE A 16 11.53 -13.12 -7.62
C ILE A 16 12.90 -13.79 -7.56
N LEU A 17 12.96 -15.09 -7.28
CA LEU A 17 14.22 -15.84 -7.21
C LEU A 17 14.96 -15.83 -8.56
N VAL A 18 14.24 -16.03 -9.66
CA VAL A 18 14.81 -15.96 -11.02
C VAL A 18 15.33 -14.55 -11.30
N LEU A 19 14.55 -13.51 -10.97
CA LEU A 19 14.96 -12.12 -11.15
C LEU A 19 16.26 -11.82 -10.37
N VAL A 20 16.30 -12.19 -9.09
CA VAL A 20 17.47 -12.01 -8.23
C VAL A 20 18.68 -12.78 -8.77
N ALA A 21 18.50 -14.01 -9.26
CA ALA A 21 19.59 -14.80 -9.85
C ALA A 21 20.15 -14.15 -11.13
N LEU A 22 19.28 -13.61 -12.00
CA LEU A 22 19.70 -12.88 -13.21
C LEU A 22 20.50 -11.62 -12.86
N ILE A 23 20.05 -10.86 -11.86
CA ILE A 23 20.76 -9.67 -11.39
C ILE A 23 22.10 -10.06 -10.77
N ALA A 24 22.14 -11.11 -9.93
CA ALA A 24 23.35 -11.61 -9.32
C ALA A 24 24.38 -12.07 -10.38
N GLY A 25 23.93 -12.65 -11.50
CA GLY A 25 24.78 -13.00 -12.62
C GLY A 25 25.47 -11.79 -13.27
N ARG A 26 24.85 -10.60 -13.23
CA ARG A 26 25.41 -9.36 -13.79
C ARG A 26 26.15 -8.50 -12.76
N PHE A 27 25.70 -8.52 -11.51
CA PHE A 27 26.24 -7.78 -10.38
C PHE A 27 26.17 -8.64 -9.10
N PRO A 28 27.20 -9.47 -8.83
CA PRO A 28 27.18 -10.41 -7.71
C PRO A 28 27.02 -9.74 -6.34
N ALA A 29 27.48 -8.50 -6.18
CA ALA A 29 27.33 -7.74 -4.95
C ALA A 29 25.85 -7.39 -4.62
N PHE A 30 24.93 -7.53 -5.57
CA PHE A 30 23.49 -7.29 -5.35
C PHE A 30 22.91 -8.22 -4.27
N VAL A 31 23.35 -9.47 -4.22
CA VAL A 31 22.88 -10.48 -3.26
C VAL A 31 23.67 -10.48 -1.96
N SER A 32 24.60 -9.54 -1.77
CA SER A 32 25.27 -9.38 -0.48
C SER A 32 24.24 -9.08 0.62
N PRO A 33 24.38 -9.65 1.83
CA PRO A 33 23.40 -9.45 2.91
C PRO A 33 23.14 -7.97 3.22
N GLY A 34 24.17 -7.13 3.17
CA GLY A 34 24.05 -5.69 3.37
C GLY A 34 23.24 -4.99 2.27
N ASN A 35 23.38 -5.41 1.01
CA ASN A 35 22.57 -4.86 -0.08
C ASN A 35 21.12 -5.35 0.00
N LEU A 36 20.89 -6.63 0.29
CA LEU A 36 19.53 -7.16 0.47
C LEU A 36 18.78 -6.48 1.63
N ALA A 37 19.48 -6.20 2.74
CA ALA A 37 18.93 -5.42 3.86
C ALA A 37 18.53 -3.99 3.43
N ARG A 38 19.36 -3.33 2.60
CA ARG A 38 19.04 -2.01 2.04
C ARG A 38 17.83 -2.06 1.10
N VAL A 39 17.80 -3.03 0.17
CA VAL A 39 16.68 -3.24 -0.74
C VAL A 39 15.38 -3.46 0.03
N PHE A 40 15.40 -4.29 1.08
CA PHE A 40 14.24 -4.48 1.94
C PHE A 40 13.82 -3.18 2.62
N ASN A 41 14.78 -2.42 3.16
CA ASN A 41 14.50 -1.12 3.77
C ASN A 41 13.92 -0.11 2.78
N ASP A 42 14.44 -0.02 1.55
CA ASP A 42 13.89 0.80 0.46
C ASP A 42 12.45 0.40 0.09
N THR A 43 12.13 -0.88 0.24
CA THR A 43 10.81 -1.44 -0.07
C THR A 43 9.83 -1.35 1.10
N ALA A 44 10.30 -1.11 2.32
CA ALA A 44 9.49 -1.10 3.53
C ALA A 44 8.29 -0.11 3.47
N PRO A 45 8.42 1.14 2.99
CA PRO A 45 7.28 2.04 2.80
C PRO A 45 6.23 1.48 1.84
N LEU A 46 6.67 0.85 0.74
CA LEU A 46 5.78 0.24 -0.24
C LEU A 46 5.00 -0.93 0.38
N ILE A 47 5.66 -1.76 1.19
CA ILE A 47 5.01 -2.86 1.91
C ILE A 47 3.92 -2.33 2.85
N ILE A 48 4.23 -1.32 3.66
CA ILE A 48 3.28 -0.76 4.63
C ILE A 48 2.04 -0.22 3.91
N LEU A 49 2.23 0.61 2.87
CA LEU A 49 1.09 1.15 2.12
C LEU A 49 0.33 0.09 1.33
N ALA A 50 1.01 -0.90 0.74
CA ALA A 50 0.38 -2.00 0.02
C ALA A 50 -0.52 -2.83 0.95
N LEU A 51 -0.16 -3.00 2.22
CA LEU A 51 -1.02 -3.67 3.21
C LEU A 51 -2.29 -2.86 3.50
N GLY A 52 -2.19 -1.54 3.61
CA GLY A 52 -3.36 -0.66 3.74
C GLY A 52 -4.27 -0.73 2.51
N GLN A 53 -3.66 -0.58 1.33
CA GLN A 53 -4.37 -0.64 0.05
C GLN A 53 -5.00 -2.02 -0.22
N THR A 54 -4.37 -3.10 0.24
CA THR A 54 -4.91 -4.47 0.13
C THR A 54 -6.32 -4.53 0.72
N VAL A 55 -6.50 -3.97 1.91
CA VAL A 55 -7.79 -4.01 2.61
C VAL A 55 -8.85 -3.19 1.85
N VAL A 56 -8.46 -2.04 1.31
CA VAL A 56 -9.33 -1.20 0.49
C VAL A 56 -9.75 -1.91 -0.81
N ILE A 57 -8.79 -2.52 -1.52
CA ILE A 57 -9.05 -3.28 -2.76
C ILE A 57 -9.93 -4.49 -2.48
N LEU A 58 -9.69 -5.21 -1.37
CA LEU A 58 -10.54 -6.33 -0.99
C LEU A 58 -12.01 -5.91 -0.88
N THR A 59 -12.31 -4.69 -0.41
CA THR A 59 -13.68 -4.14 -0.34
C THR A 59 -14.23 -3.53 -1.64
N ARG A 60 -13.57 -3.75 -2.79
CA ARG A 60 -13.89 -3.16 -4.11
C ARG A 60 -13.66 -1.65 -4.23
N CYS A 61 -12.81 -1.10 -3.39
CA CYS A 61 -12.44 0.31 -3.42
C CYS A 61 -10.98 0.47 -3.88
N ILE A 62 -10.60 1.68 -4.27
CA ILE A 62 -9.20 2.04 -4.52
C ILE A 62 -8.96 3.37 -3.83
N ASP A 63 -7.96 3.43 -2.95
CA ASP A 63 -7.53 4.68 -2.33
C ASP A 63 -6.35 5.29 -3.08
N LEU A 64 -6.64 6.28 -3.93
CA LEU A 64 -5.59 7.05 -4.62
C LEU A 64 -5.02 8.18 -3.76
N SER A 65 -5.68 8.53 -2.65
CA SER A 65 -5.24 9.60 -1.76
C SER A 65 -4.11 9.17 -0.82
N VAL A 66 -3.78 7.88 -0.76
CA VAL A 66 -2.80 7.29 0.16
C VAL A 66 -1.44 8.00 0.15
N ALA A 67 -0.95 8.38 -1.04
CA ALA A 67 0.33 9.09 -1.17
C ALA A 67 0.23 10.57 -0.74
N ALA A 68 -0.89 11.22 -1.01
CA ALA A 68 -1.13 12.58 -0.54
C ALA A 68 -1.35 12.64 0.98
N ASN A 69 -1.94 11.60 1.57
CA ASN A 69 -2.04 11.43 3.02
C ASN A 69 -0.65 11.25 3.66
N LEU A 70 0.18 10.36 3.11
CA LEU A 70 1.60 10.24 3.49
C LEU A 70 2.31 11.59 3.43
N ALA A 71 2.14 12.35 2.34
CA ALA A 71 2.81 13.62 2.17
C ALA A 71 2.34 14.69 3.17
N LEU A 72 1.03 14.79 3.42
CA LEU A 72 0.48 15.77 4.36
C LEU A 72 0.87 15.46 5.81
N THR A 73 0.72 14.20 6.21
CA THR A 73 1.13 13.76 7.54
C THR A 73 2.63 13.93 7.76
N GLY A 74 3.45 13.60 6.75
CA GLY A 74 4.88 13.81 6.77
C GLY A 74 5.28 15.29 6.90
N MET A 75 4.64 16.18 6.13
CA MET A 75 4.86 17.63 6.22
C MET A 75 4.51 18.16 7.61
N VAL A 76 3.33 17.81 8.13
CA VAL A 76 2.90 18.24 9.47
C VAL A 76 3.87 17.75 10.53
N CYS A 77 4.32 16.50 10.46
CA CYS A 77 5.31 15.96 11.39
C CYS A 77 6.66 16.70 11.31
N ALA A 78 7.11 17.04 10.10
CA ALA A 78 8.35 17.81 9.90
C ALA A 78 8.22 19.22 10.49
N MET A 79 7.16 19.95 10.17
CA MET A 79 6.92 21.29 10.70
C MET A 79 6.80 21.29 12.23
N LEU A 80 6.11 20.28 12.79
CA LEU A 80 5.99 20.13 14.23
C LEU A 80 7.34 19.91 14.90
N ASN A 81 8.21 19.11 14.28
CA ASN A 81 9.56 18.87 14.76
C ASN A 81 10.47 20.10 14.62
N VAL A 82 10.29 20.93 13.59
CA VAL A 82 10.99 22.21 13.46
C VAL A 82 10.54 23.18 14.56
N ALA A 83 9.23 23.25 14.82
CA ALA A 83 8.67 24.13 15.84
C ALA A 83 8.99 23.67 17.27
N MET A 84 9.04 22.35 17.51
CA MET A 84 9.33 21.75 18.82
C MET A 84 10.34 20.59 18.68
N PRO A 85 11.65 20.90 18.59
CA PRO A 85 12.70 19.89 18.32
C PRO A 85 12.83 18.80 19.37
N ASP A 86 12.48 19.11 20.63
CA ASP A 86 12.56 18.20 21.77
C ASP A 86 11.32 17.31 21.94
N LEU A 87 10.34 17.42 21.03
CA LEU A 87 9.11 16.65 21.13
C LEU A 87 9.41 15.15 21.01
N PRO A 88 8.95 14.31 21.96
CA PRO A 88 9.25 12.88 21.93
C PRO A 88 8.69 12.19 20.68
N ILE A 89 9.50 11.34 20.07
CA ILE A 89 9.15 10.60 18.84
C ILE A 89 7.84 9.80 18.95
N PRO A 90 7.53 9.13 20.09
CA PRO A 90 6.24 8.45 20.24
C PRO A 90 5.03 9.39 20.10
N VAL A 91 5.15 10.66 20.50
CA VAL A 91 4.08 11.66 20.36
C VAL A 91 3.89 12.03 18.88
N ILE A 92 5.00 12.24 18.16
CA ILE A 92 4.97 12.50 16.70
C ILE A 92 4.35 11.31 15.97
N LEU A 93 4.74 10.08 16.30
CA LEU A 93 4.15 8.87 15.74
C LEU A 93 2.65 8.76 16.03
N GLY A 94 2.22 9.05 17.26
CA GLY A 94 0.80 9.06 17.64
C GLY A 94 0.00 10.08 16.82
N LEU A 95 0.53 11.28 16.64
CA LEU A 95 -0.07 12.32 15.80
C LEU A 95 -0.11 11.92 14.32
N ALA A 96 0.96 11.30 13.80
CA ALA A 96 1.01 10.81 12.44
C ALA A 96 -0.08 9.75 12.16
N LEU A 97 -0.22 8.79 13.09
CA LEU A 97 -1.27 7.76 13.03
C LEU A 97 -2.67 8.38 13.11
N ALA A 98 -2.88 9.35 14.00
CA ALA A 98 -4.16 10.02 14.19
C ALA A 98 -4.56 10.85 12.95
N LEU A 99 -3.65 11.68 12.42
CA LEU A 99 -3.89 12.46 11.21
C LEU A 99 -4.13 11.55 9.99
N GLY A 100 -3.35 10.48 9.86
CA GLY A 100 -3.58 9.50 8.81
C GLY A 100 -4.96 8.86 8.92
N ALA A 101 -5.37 8.45 10.13
CA ALA A 101 -6.66 7.86 10.41
C ALA A 101 -7.82 8.83 10.14
N THR A 102 -7.69 10.12 10.46
CA THR A 102 -8.75 11.10 10.21
C THR A 102 -8.95 11.34 8.73
N MET A 103 -7.87 11.44 7.95
CA MET A 103 -7.94 11.55 6.49
C MET A 103 -8.57 10.30 5.86
N GLY A 104 -8.18 9.11 6.33
CA GLY A 104 -8.83 7.85 5.97
C GLY A 104 -10.32 7.82 6.34
N ALA A 105 -10.67 8.30 7.53
CA ALA A 105 -12.06 8.38 8.00
C ALA A 105 -12.89 9.32 7.12
N ILE A 106 -12.34 10.46 6.68
CA ILE A 106 -13.03 11.37 5.76
C ILE A 106 -13.39 10.64 4.46
N ASN A 107 -12.42 9.97 3.82
CA ASN A 107 -12.70 9.18 2.63
C ASN A 107 -13.74 8.09 2.88
N GLY A 108 -13.58 7.34 3.98
CA GLY A 108 -14.49 6.27 4.37
C GLY A 108 -15.93 6.77 4.60
N LEU A 109 -16.10 7.93 5.24
CA LEU A 109 -17.40 8.54 5.51
C LEU A 109 -18.07 9.02 4.22
N LEU A 110 -17.32 9.67 3.33
CA LEU A 110 -17.84 10.13 2.04
C LEU A 110 -18.30 8.95 1.17
N VAL A 111 -17.53 7.85 1.18
CA VAL A 111 -17.91 6.62 0.48
C VAL A 111 -19.13 5.96 1.12
N TRP A 112 -19.13 5.83 2.45
CA TRP A 112 -20.18 5.13 3.17
C TRP A 112 -21.50 5.90 3.21
N LEU A 113 -21.50 7.14 3.70
CA LEU A 113 -22.72 7.90 3.97
C LEU A 113 -23.30 8.54 2.72
N LEU A 114 -22.44 9.06 1.84
CA LEU A 114 -22.88 9.77 0.63
C LEU A 114 -22.93 8.86 -0.60
N THR A 115 -22.51 7.60 -0.47
CA THR A 115 -22.49 6.61 -1.57
C THR A 115 -21.73 7.08 -2.82
N ILE A 116 -20.76 7.99 -2.63
CA ILE A 116 -19.95 8.52 -3.72
C ILE A 116 -18.96 7.43 -4.17
N PRO A 117 -18.76 7.22 -5.49
CA PRO A 117 -17.77 6.28 -5.98
C PRO A 117 -16.38 6.51 -5.37
N PRO A 118 -15.72 5.48 -4.80
CA PRO A 118 -14.48 5.64 -4.04
C PRO A 118 -13.32 6.29 -4.80
N ILE A 119 -13.21 6.02 -6.11
CA ILE A 119 -12.17 6.61 -6.95
C ILE A 119 -12.36 8.14 -7.04
N VAL A 120 -13.60 8.61 -7.15
CA VAL A 120 -13.90 10.06 -7.23
C VAL A 120 -13.59 10.74 -5.91
N VAL A 121 -13.98 10.13 -4.78
CA VAL A 121 -13.66 10.64 -3.44
C VAL A 121 -12.14 10.77 -3.29
N THR A 122 -11.40 9.71 -3.58
CA THR A 122 -9.97 9.65 -3.28
C THR A 122 -9.12 10.48 -4.24
N LEU A 123 -9.53 10.65 -5.50
CA LEU A 123 -8.92 11.64 -6.41
C LEU A 123 -9.17 13.08 -5.97
N GLY A 124 -10.40 13.36 -5.52
CA GLY A 124 -10.78 14.68 -4.99
C GLY A 124 -9.98 15.02 -3.73
N THR A 125 -9.97 14.11 -2.76
CA THR A 125 -9.23 14.33 -1.50
C THR A 125 -7.73 14.30 -1.70
N MET A 126 -7.18 13.53 -2.63
CA MET A 126 -5.77 13.62 -3.03
C MET A 126 -5.39 15.06 -3.40
N THR A 127 -6.19 15.72 -4.26
CA THR A 127 -5.95 17.10 -4.68
C THR A 127 -6.11 18.09 -3.52
N ILE A 128 -7.15 17.91 -2.70
CA ILE A 128 -7.37 18.74 -1.51
C ILE A 128 -6.18 18.65 -0.56
N TYR A 129 -5.72 17.44 -0.24
CA TYR A 129 -4.60 17.22 0.66
C TYR A 129 -3.31 17.84 0.12
N ARG A 130 -3.01 17.67 -1.18
CA ARG A 130 -1.88 18.35 -1.83
C ARG A 130 -1.98 19.88 -1.72
N GLY A 131 -3.17 20.44 -1.95
CA GLY A 131 -3.42 21.87 -1.77
C GLY A 131 -3.24 22.31 -0.31
N THR A 132 -3.69 21.52 0.65
CA THR A 132 -3.47 21.78 2.08
C THR A 132 -1.99 21.79 2.43
N ILE A 133 -1.18 20.88 1.88
CA ILE A 133 0.27 20.88 2.09
C ILE A 133 0.88 22.20 1.62
N PHE A 134 0.50 22.66 0.42
CA PHE A 134 0.98 23.94 -0.11
C PHE A 134 0.60 25.10 0.81
N LEU A 135 -0.65 25.17 1.28
CA LEU A 135 -1.14 26.24 2.15
C LEU A 135 -0.46 26.28 3.52
N ILE A 136 -0.22 25.12 4.15
CA ILE A 136 0.44 25.11 5.47
C ILE A 136 1.94 25.35 5.38
N SER A 137 2.55 25.07 4.23
CA SER A 137 4.00 25.20 4.01
C SER A 137 4.40 26.52 3.36
N ASP A 138 3.44 27.34 2.91
CA ASP A 138 3.68 28.46 1.98
C ASP A 138 4.52 28.06 0.76
N GLY A 139 4.34 26.81 0.30
CA GLY A 139 5.13 26.19 -0.77
C GLY A 139 6.60 25.90 -0.43
N GLN A 140 7.04 26.16 0.82
CA GLN A 140 8.41 25.94 1.26
C GLN A 140 8.70 24.47 1.54
N TRP A 141 10.00 24.13 1.47
CA TRP A 141 10.49 22.80 1.79
C TRP A 141 11.06 22.81 3.20
N VAL A 142 10.84 21.74 3.96
CA VAL A 142 11.56 21.48 5.20
C VAL A 142 12.73 20.55 4.89
N ASN A 143 13.95 21.01 5.15
CA ASN A 143 15.16 20.30 4.80
C ASN A 143 15.83 19.66 6.01
N ALA A 144 16.82 18.80 5.74
CA ALA A 144 17.49 18.00 6.75
C ALA A 144 18.11 18.81 7.90
N HIS A 145 18.64 20.00 7.60
CA HIS A 145 19.32 20.84 8.59
C HIS A 145 18.37 21.49 9.59
N GLU A 146 17.07 21.57 9.26
CA GLU A 146 16.02 22.11 10.13
C GLU A 146 15.42 21.03 11.04
N MET A 147 15.63 19.75 10.69
CA MET A 147 15.09 18.62 11.44
C MET A 147 16.04 18.16 12.54
N SER A 148 15.50 17.95 13.74
CA SER A 148 16.23 17.35 14.85
C SER A 148 16.87 15.99 14.50
N ALA A 149 18.02 15.70 15.12
CA ALA A 149 18.73 14.43 14.94
C ALA A 149 17.91 13.23 15.44
N ALA A 150 17.09 13.41 16.49
CA ALA A 150 16.20 12.38 17.01
C ALA A 150 15.15 11.99 15.95
N PHE A 151 14.52 12.99 15.32
CA PHE A 151 13.51 12.78 14.28
C PHE A 151 14.04 11.97 13.11
N THR A 152 15.18 12.39 12.54
CA THR A 152 15.78 11.73 11.36
C THR A 152 16.51 10.43 11.73
N GLY A 153 17.02 10.33 12.95
CA GLY A 153 17.78 9.20 13.45
C GLY A 153 16.93 7.95 13.71
N PHE A 154 15.68 8.11 14.15
CA PHE A 154 14.83 6.99 14.51
C PHE A 154 14.62 5.96 13.38
N PRO A 155 14.11 6.29 12.18
CA PRO A 155 13.94 5.30 11.12
C PRO A 155 15.27 4.72 10.61
N ARG A 156 16.38 5.43 10.81
CA ARG A 156 17.74 5.04 10.39
C ARG A 156 18.45 4.18 11.44
N SER A 157 18.00 4.20 12.69
CA SER A 157 18.61 3.46 13.79
C SER A 157 18.64 1.96 13.45
N VAL A 158 19.82 1.34 13.60
CA VAL A 158 20.03 -0.05 13.21
C VAL A 158 19.89 -0.93 14.43
N LEU A 159 19.01 -1.93 14.33
CA LEU A 159 18.79 -2.94 15.35
C LEU A 159 18.93 -4.31 14.69
N LEU A 160 19.81 -5.17 15.23
CA LEU A 160 20.05 -6.53 14.71
C LEU A 160 20.36 -6.57 13.20
N GLY A 161 21.08 -5.57 12.68
CA GLY A 161 21.47 -5.48 11.27
C GLY A 161 20.42 -4.90 10.32
N LEU A 162 19.22 -4.58 10.79
CA LEU A 162 18.16 -3.93 10.01
C LEU A 162 17.79 -2.55 10.58
N PRO A 163 17.52 -1.54 9.74
CA PRO A 163 17.00 -0.25 10.19
C PRO A 163 15.62 -0.37 10.84
N MET A 164 15.30 0.53 11.77
CA MET A 164 14.01 0.53 12.48
C MET A 164 12.80 0.60 11.53
N LEU A 165 12.92 1.31 10.41
CA LEU A 165 11.88 1.32 9.37
C LEU A 165 11.55 -0.10 8.85
N SER A 166 12.57 -0.93 8.64
CA SER A 166 12.38 -2.33 8.23
C SER A 166 11.66 -3.14 9.29
N TRP A 167 12.01 -2.95 10.57
CA TRP A 167 11.32 -3.59 11.70
C TRP A 167 9.86 -3.16 11.82
N ILE A 168 9.55 -1.88 11.60
CA ILE A 168 8.17 -1.40 11.59
C ILE A 168 7.38 -2.05 10.45
N ALA A 169 7.96 -2.19 9.25
CA ALA A 169 7.29 -2.89 8.16
C ALA A 169 7.05 -4.37 8.48
N ILE A 170 8.00 -5.07 9.11
CA ILE A 170 7.83 -6.45 9.58
C ILE A 170 6.72 -6.54 10.63
N LEU A 171 6.70 -5.61 11.60
CA LEU A 171 5.67 -5.53 12.62
C LEU A 171 4.28 -5.35 11.98
N VAL A 172 4.12 -4.38 11.07
CA VAL A 172 2.86 -4.13 10.35
C VAL A 172 2.44 -5.34 9.52
N ALA A 173 3.38 -5.99 8.82
CA ALA A 173 3.10 -7.22 8.09
C ALA A 173 2.60 -8.35 9.00
N ALA A 174 3.27 -8.56 10.14
CA ALA A 174 2.88 -9.56 11.12
C ALA A 174 1.50 -9.26 11.74
N THR A 175 1.24 -8.00 12.12
CA THR A 175 -0.08 -7.62 12.68
C THR A 175 -1.19 -7.82 11.66
N PHE A 176 -0.99 -7.48 10.38
CA PHE A 176 -1.98 -7.70 9.33
C PHE A 176 -2.24 -9.19 9.06
N LEU A 177 -1.17 -10.00 8.97
CA LEU A 177 -1.30 -11.45 8.77
C LEU A 177 -2.14 -12.10 9.86
N LEU A 178 -1.94 -11.68 11.11
CA LEU A 178 -2.72 -12.15 12.25
C LEU A 178 -4.13 -11.55 12.25
N ALA A 179 -4.27 -10.24 12.04
CA ALA A 179 -5.54 -9.55 12.10
C ALA A 179 -6.52 -10.09 11.06
N VAL A 180 -6.10 -10.32 9.82
CA VAL A 180 -7.00 -10.84 8.79
C VAL A 180 -7.39 -12.30 9.03
N ARG A 181 -6.50 -13.12 9.59
CA ARG A 181 -6.81 -14.52 9.90
C ARG A 181 -7.73 -14.65 11.12
N LEU A 182 -7.50 -13.84 12.14
CA LEU A 182 -8.11 -14.03 13.46
C LEU A 182 -9.35 -13.14 13.68
N THR A 183 -9.41 -11.94 13.09
CA THR A 183 -10.50 -11.00 13.40
C THR A 183 -11.74 -11.14 12.51
N PRO A 184 -12.95 -10.82 13.03
CA PRO A 184 -14.17 -10.77 12.21
C PRO A 184 -14.10 -9.72 11.10
N LEU A 185 -13.47 -8.58 11.37
CA LEU A 185 -13.29 -7.48 10.41
C LEU A 185 -12.44 -7.92 9.21
N GLY A 186 -11.39 -8.70 9.45
CA GLY A 186 -10.61 -9.36 8.41
C GLY A 186 -11.48 -10.20 7.46
N ARG A 187 -12.33 -11.07 8.01
CA ARG A 187 -13.26 -11.90 7.22
C ARG A 187 -14.33 -11.08 6.51
N ALA A 188 -14.80 -10.00 7.14
CA ALA A 188 -15.79 -9.09 6.56
C ALA A 188 -15.27 -8.44 5.27
N PHE A 189 -13.99 -8.06 5.20
CA PHE A 189 -13.39 -7.51 3.97
C PHE A 189 -13.51 -8.46 2.77
N TYR A 190 -13.25 -9.76 2.97
CA TYR A 190 -13.40 -10.75 1.91
C TYR A 190 -14.87 -11.00 1.55
N ALA A 191 -15.76 -11.07 2.55
CA ALA A 191 -17.18 -11.33 2.32
C ALA A 191 -17.84 -10.17 1.55
N VAL A 192 -17.63 -8.93 1.99
CA VAL A 192 -18.12 -7.72 1.33
C VAL A 192 -17.53 -7.60 -0.07
N GLY A 193 -16.24 -7.88 -0.23
CA GLY A 193 -15.57 -7.88 -1.53
C GLY A 193 -16.08 -8.92 -2.52
N GLY A 194 -16.36 -10.13 -2.04
CA GLY A 194 -16.75 -11.26 -2.89
C GLY A 194 -18.15 -11.06 -3.44
N ASN A 195 -19.11 -10.76 -2.57
CA ASN A 195 -20.47 -10.45 -2.96
C ASN A 195 -21.13 -9.51 -1.93
N PRO A 196 -21.18 -8.19 -2.21
CA PRO A 196 -21.80 -7.21 -1.32
C PRO A 196 -23.26 -7.54 -0.99
N HIS A 197 -24.04 -8.03 -1.96
CA HIS A 197 -25.44 -8.41 -1.72
C HIS A 197 -25.55 -9.60 -0.75
N ALA A 198 -24.73 -10.64 -0.93
CA ALA A 198 -24.69 -11.78 -0.02
C ALA A 198 -24.21 -11.38 1.38
N ALA A 199 -23.25 -10.44 1.47
CA ALA A 199 -22.74 -9.95 2.75
C ALA A 199 -23.85 -9.29 3.59
N VAL A 200 -24.75 -8.53 2.96
CA VAL A 200 -25.91 -7.93 3.62
C VAL A 200 -26.86 -9.00 4.18
N TYR A 201 -27.13 -10.08 3.43
CA TYR A 201 -27.94 -11.21 3.92
C TYR A 201 -27.31 -11.94 5.11
N THR A 202 -25.99 -11.85 5.29
CA THR A 202 -25.27 -12.37 6.46
C THR A 202 -25.13 -11.36 7.61
N GLY A 203 -25.77 -10.18 7.51
CA GLY A 203 -25.78 -9.15 8.55
C GLY A 203 -24.55 -8.22 8.55
N LEU A 204 -23.74 -8.22 7.49
CA LEU A 204 -22.61 -7.30 7.35
C LEU A 204 -23.05 -5.98 6.73
N ASP A 205 -22.65 -4.88 7.36
CA ASP A 205 -22.76 -3.54 6.77
C ASP A 205 -21.58 -3.30 5.82
N VAL A 206 -21.87 -3.26 4.52
CA VAL A 206 -20.90 -3.04 3.44
C VAL A 206 -20.19 -1.70 3.62
N GLY A 207 -20.94 -0.64 3.91
CA GLY A 207 -20.40 0.71 4.00
C GLY A 207 -19.56 0.92 5.25
N ARG A 208 -19.99 0.38 6.40
CA ARG A 208 -19.17 0.39 7.63
C ARG A 208 -17.87 -0.41 7.46
N THR A 209 -17.92 -1.50 6.70
CA THR A 209 -16.72 -2.30 6.39
C THR A 209 -15.76 -1.50 5.50
N GLN A 210 -16.26 -0.81 4.47
CA GLN A 210 -15.46 0.08 3.63
C GLN A 210 -14.87 1.26 4.43
N PHE A 211 -15.64 1.85 5.34
CA PHE A 211 -15.15 2.91 6.24
C PHE A 211 -13.90 2.47 7.00
N TRP A 212 -13.94 1.31 7.65
CA TRP A 212 -12.78 0.79 8.38
C TRP A 212 -11.60 0.46 7.46
N ALA A 213 -11.85 0.02 6.22
CA ALA A 213 -10.79 -0.19 5.24
C ALA A 213 -10.03 1.11 4.94
N PHE A 214 -10.74 2.22 4.72
CA PHE A 214 -10.13 3.53 4.50
C PHE A 214 -9.43 4.08 5.74
N VAL A 215 -9.99 3.91 6.94
CA VAL A 215 -9.31 4.32 8.19
C VAL A 215 -7.98 3.59 8.32
N ILE A 216 -7.95 2.26 8.13
CA ILE A 216 -6.73 1.46 8.21
C ILE A 216 -5.70 1.89 7.16
N SER A 217 -6.12 2.08 5.91
CA SER A 217 -5.27 2.62 4.84
C SER A 217 -4.66 3.96 5.23
N GLY A 218 -5.50 4.89 5.71
CA GLY A 218 -5.07 6.21 6.12
C GLY A 218 -4.12 6.18 7.33
N THR A 219 -4.37 5.35 8.33
CA THR A 219 -3.47 5.19 9.48
C THR A 219 -2.09 4.72 9.05
N LEU A 220 -2.01 3.77 8.12
CA LEU A 220 -0.73 3.30 7.59
C LEU A 220 -0.06 4.33 6.67
N ALA A 221 -0.84 5.13 5.95
CA ALA A 221 -0.32 6.28 5.21
C ALA A 221 0.32 7.31 6.14
N GLY A 222 -0.35 7.64 7.25
CA GLY A 222 0.17 8.54 8.28
C GLY A 222 1.46 8.05 8.92
N LEU A 223 1.49 6.78 9.33
CA LEU A 223 2.72 6.12 9.82
C LEU A 223 3.86 6.23 8.81
N THR A 224 3.57 5.94 7.55
CA THR A 224 4.56 5.99 6.47
C THR A 224 4.98 7.43 6.19
N GLY A 225 4.11 8.43 6.37
CA GLY A 225 4.42 9.86 6.20
C GLY A 225 5.56 10.33 7.08
N TYR A 226 5.45 10.10 8.38
CA TYR A 226 6.55 10.37 9.32
C TYR A 226 7.81 9.60 8.91
N LEU A 227 7.70 8.28 8.70
CA LEU A 227 8.86 7.43 8.42
C LEU A 227 9.58 7.80 7.12
N TRP A 228 8.83 8.20 6.09
CA TRP A 228 9.35 8.64 4.81
C TRP A 228 10.13 9.93 4.96
N VAL A 229 9.50 10.96 5.52
CA VAL A 229 10.11 12.29 5.66
C VAL A 229 11.31 12.25 6.60
N ALA A 230 11.23 11.54 7.72
CA ALA A 230 12.34 11.37 8.64
C ALA A 230 13.53 10.63 7.99
N ARG A 231 13.25 9.60 7.17
CA ARG A 231 14.29 8.84 6.48
C ARG A 231 15.00 9.66 5.40
N TYR A 232 14.25 10.34 4.53
CA TYR A 232 14.82 11.11 3.43
C TYR A 232 15.26 12.52 3.85
N SER A 233 14.87 12.95 5.07
CA SER A 233 15.17 14.26 5.65
C SER A 233 14.79 15.43 4.75
N VAL A 234 13.65 15.30 4.08
CA VAL A 234 13.07 16.35 3.25
C VAL A 234 11.56 16.24 3.25
N ALA A 235 10.87 17.37 3.36
CA ALA A 235 9.43 17.49 3.22
C ALA A 235 9.10 18.58 2.18
N TYR A 236 8.31 18.24 1.16
CA TYR A 236 7.80 19.20 0.16
C TYR A 236 6.46 18.72 -0.40
N VAL A 237 5.75 19.63 -1.09
CA VAL A 237 4.33 19.47 -1.48
C VAL A 237 4.03 18.19 -2.26
N ASP A 238 4.91 17.82 -3.20
CA ASP A 238 4.70 16.69 -4.11
C ASP A 238 5.47 15.41 -3.73
N ILE A 239 5.86 15.27 -2.46
CA ILE A 239 6.50 14.03 -1.98
C ILE A 239 5.63 12.81 -2.29
N ALA A 240 6.29 11.72 -2.70
CA ALA A 240 5.65 10.45 -3.03
C ALA A 240 4.59 10.54 -4.15
N GLY A 241 4.62 11.57 -5.01
CA GLY A 241 3.77 11.63 -6.20
C GLY A 241 3.96 10.39 -7.08
N GLY A 242 2.86 9.78 -7.53
CA GLY A 242 2.85 8.54 -8.32
C GLY A 242 3.02 7.27 -7.48
N PHE A 243 3.36 7.38 -6.19
CA PHE A 243 3.53 6.21 -5.33
C PHE A 243 2.20 5.50 -5.07
N GLU A 244 1.07 6.21 -5.15
CA GLU A 244 -0.27 5.63 -5.10
C GLU A 244 -0.50 4.56 -6.18
N LEU A 245 0.01 4.77 -7.40
CA LEU A 245 -0.08 3.79 -8.48
C LEU A 245 0.89 2.63 -8.27
N GLU A 246 2.09 2.89 -7.74
CA GLU A 246 3.07 1.86 -7.36
C GLU A 246 2.51 0.93 -6.29
N VAL A 247 1.81 1.48 -5.29
CA VAL A 247 1.13 0.74 -4.22
C VAL A 247 0.00 -0.14 -4.75
N VAL A 248 -0.82 0.39 -5.67
CA VAL A 248 -1.86 -0.40 -6.35
C VAL A 248 -1.23 -1.52 -7.17
N ALA A 249 -0.18 -1.22 -7.95
CA ALA A 249 0.55 -2.20 -8.75
C ALA A 249 1.12 -3.32 -7.88
N ALA A 250 1.72 -3.00 -6.73
CA ALA A 250 2.23 -3.98 -5.78
C ALA A 250 1.14 -4.97 -5.33
N CYS A 251 -0.04 -4.47 -4.96
CA CYS A 251 -1.17 -5.30 -4.55
C CYS A 251 -1.64 -6.23 -5.68
N VAL A 252 -1.72 -5.68 -6.88
CA VAL A 252 -2.24 -6.37 -8.07
C VAL A 252 -1.27 -7.44 -8.58
N ILE A 253 0.04 -7.14 -8.62
CA ILE A 253 1.11 -8.13 -8.89
C ILE A 253 1.09 -9.22 -7.83
N GLY A 254 0.86 -8.85 -6.57
CA GLY A 254 0.64 -9.76 -5.46
C GLY A 254 -0.59 -10.68 -5.60
N GLY A 255 -1.43 -10.47 -6.63
CA GLY A 255 -2.56 -11.32 -6.97
C GLY A 255 -3.88 -10.92 -6.30
N ILE A 256 -3.97 -9.72 -5.75
CA ILE A 256 -5.22 -9.17 -5.21
C ILE A 256 -6.12 -8.74 -6.38
N SER A 257 -7.36 -9.22 -6.36
CA SER A 257 -8.35 -8.91 -7.38
C SER A 257 -8.87 -7.49 -7.20
N ILE A 258 -8.78 -6.66 -8.24
CA ILE A 258 -9.38 -5.31 -8.28
C ILE A 258 -10.92 -5.38 -8.17
N ALA A 259 -11.53 -6.50 -8.57
CA ALA A 259 -12.95 -6.75 -8.37
C ALA A 259 -13.33 -7.07 -6.92
N GLY A 260 -12.36 -7.08 -6.00
CA GLY A 260 -12.52 -7.35 -4.57
C GLY A 260 -12.68 -8.83 -4.21
N GLY A 261 -12.68 -9.11 -2.91
CA GLY A 261 -13.02 -10.41 -2.31
C GLY A 261 -12.03 -11.55 -2.49
N ALA A 262 -10.92 -11.34 -3.22
CA ALA A 262 -9.92 -12.36 -3.47
C ALA A 262 -8.51 -11.76 -3.46
N GLY A 263 -7.59 -12.44 -2.77
CA GLY A 263 -6.20 -12.03 -2.60
C GLY A 263 -5.62 -12.58 -1.30
N THR A 264 -4.33 -12.40 -1.09
CA THR A 264 -3.68 -12.75 0.18
C THR A 264 -2.73 -11.64 0.60
N ILE A 265 -2.58 -11.46 1.90
CA ILE A 265 -1.61 -10.50 2.46
C ILE A 265 -0.18 -10.88 2.08
N ALA A 266 0.15 -12.16 2.14
CA ALA A 266 1.47 -12.66 1.72
C ALA A 266 1.74 -12.33 0.25
N GLY A 267 0.72 -12.46 -0.61
CA GLY A 267 0.78 -12.01 -2.00
C GLY A 267 1.10 -10.52 -2.12
N ALA A 268 0.42 -9.65 -1.36
CA ALA A 268 0.70 -8.20 -1.35
C ALA A 268 2.15 -7.86 -0.97
N ILE A 269 2.66 -8.52 0.08
CA ILE A 269 4.05 -8.35 0.54
C ILE A 269 5.02 -8.78 -0.55
N LEU A 270 4.79 -9.95 -1.17
CA LEU A 270 5.62 -10.44 -2.27
C LEU A 270 5.55 -9.52 -3.50
N GLY A 271 4.39 -8.94 -3.80
CA GLY A 271 4.23 -7.98 -4.89
C GLY A 271 4.99 -6.67 -4.65
N ALA A 272 4.93 -6.16 -3.42
CA ALA A 272 5.74 -5.01 -3.01
C ALA A 272 7.25 -5.33 -3.06
N LEU A 273 7.67 -6.50 -2.57
CA LEU A 273 9.05 -6.98 -2.67
C LEU A 273 9.53 -7.11 -4.12
N PHE A 274 8.69 -7.64 -5.01
CA PHE A 274 9.00 -7.73 -6.44
C PHE A 274 9.27 -6.34 -7.03
N LEU A 275 8.34 -5.39 -6.85
CA LEU A 275 8.53 -4.01 -7.35
C LEU A 275 9.72 -3.31 -6.71
N GLY A 276 9.95 -3.51 -5.41
CA GLY A 276 11.09 -2.96 -4.69
C GLY A 276 12.43 -3.50 -5.19
N ILE A 277 12.52 -4.80 -5.49
CA ILE A 277 13.70 -5.42 -6.10
C ILE A 277 13.92 -4.84 -7.50
N VAL A 278 12.88 -4.74 -8.34
CA VAL A 278 12.98 -4.13 -9.68
C VAL A 278 13.49 -2.69 -9.58
N LYS A 279 12.92 -1.88 -8.70
CA LYS A 279 13.29 -0.47 -8.50
C LYS A 279 14.75 -0.30 -8.09
N ASN A 280 15.27 -1.19 -7.24
CA ASN A 280 16.67 -1.18 -6.82
C ASN A 280 17.62 -1.82 -7.84
N ALA A 281 17.14 -2.75 -8.65
CA ALA A 281 17.94 -3.45 -9.65
C ALA A 281 18.19 -2.62 -10.91
N LEU A 282 17.19 -1.85 -11.38
CA LEU A 282 17.28 -1.03 -12.60
C LEU A 282 18.53 -0.11 -12.61
N PRO A 283 18.81 0.71 -11.57
CA PRO A 283 20.02 1.52 -11.53
C PRO A 283 21.31 0.70 -11.61
N VAL A 284 21.35 -0.47 -10.95
CA VAL A 284 22.54 -1.34 -10.88
C VAL A 284 22.90 -1.89 -12.26
N ILE A 285 21.91 -2.09 -13.13
CA ILE A 285 22.12 -2.53 -14.52
C ILE A 285 22.22 -1.38 -15.52
N GLY A 286 22.29 -0.12 -15.05
CA GLY A 286 22.41 1.07 -15.89
C GLY A 286 21.12 1.52 -16.57
N VAL A 287 19.96 1.03 -16.11
CA VAL A 287 18.64 1.43 -16.62
C VAL A 287 18.02 2.48 -15.71
N SER A 288 17.40 3.48 -16.31
CA SER A 288 16.74 4.55 -15.56
C SER A 288 15.62 4.02 -14.65
N PRO A 289 15.55 4.45 -13.37
CA PRO A 289 14.46 4.07 -12.46
C PRO A 289 13.06 4.46 -12.95
N PHE A 290 12.94 5.41 -13.87
CA PHE A 290 11.66 5.82 -14.46
C PHE A 290 10.94 4.67 -15.18
N TRP A 291 11.69 3.66 -15.67
CA TRP A 291 11.12 2.44 -16.23
C TRP A 291 10.27 1.65 -15.24
N GLN A 292 10.52 1.81 -13.93
CA GLN A 292 9.68 1.24 -12.90
C GLN A 292 8.22 1.65 -13.14
N MET A 293 7.94 2.94 -13.34
CA MET A 293 6.56 3.42 -13.48
C MET A 293 5.83 2.76 -14.66
N ALA A 294 6.54 2.58 -15.78
CA ALA A 294 6.02 1.85 -16.93
C ALA A 294 5.76 0.37 -16.62
N ILE A 295 6.65 -0.30 -15.87
CA ILE A 295 6.46 -1.67 -15.40
C ILE A 295 5.23 -1.78 -14.50
N SER A 296 5.10 -0.88 -13.52
CA SER A 296 3.96 -0.82 -12.60
C SER A 296 2.63 -0.62 -13.35
N GLY A 297 2.57 0.36 -14.25
CA GLY A 297 1.37 0.63 -15.05
C GLY A 297 0.99 -0.54 -15.97
N THR A 298 1.97 -1.14 -16.64
CA THR A 298 1.76 -2.31 -17.50
C THR A 298 1.25 -3.51 -16.69
N ALA A 299 1.80 -3.73 -15.50
CA ALA A 299 1.37 -4.80 -14.61
C ALA A 299 -0.10 -4.65 -14.18
N ILE A 300 -0.54 -3.43 -13.86
CA ILE A 300 -1.95 -3.14 -13.55
C ILE A 300 -2.82 -3.49 -14.76
N VAL A 301 -2.48 -3.01 -15.96
CA VAL A 301 -3.28 -3.26 -17.18
C VAL A 301 -3.39 -4.75 -17.48
N ILE A 302 -2.28 -5.49 -17.42
CA ILE A 302 -2.27 -6.95 -17.66
C ILE A 302 -3.17 -7.67 -16.65
N ALA A 303 -3.06 -7.33 -15.37
CA ALA A 303 -3.85 -7.98 -14.34
C ALA A 303 -5.35 -7.69 -14.46
N VAL A 304 -5.73 -6.43 -14.76
CA VAL A 304 -7.13 -6.05 -15.05
C VAL A 304 -7.64 -6.85 -16.25
N ALA A 305 -6.87 -6.88 -17.35
CA ALA A 305 -7.26 -7.57 -18.57
C ALA A 305 -7.46 -9.08 -18.36
N PHE A 306 -6.57 -9.71 -17.58
CA PHE A 306 -6.70 -11.13 -17.23
C PHE A 306 -7.93 -11.37 -16.36
N ASN A 307 -8.15 -10.54 -15.33
CA ASN A 307 -9.30 -10.67 -14.44
C ASN A 307 -10.63 -10.48 -15.18
N ALA A 308 -10.71 -9.49 -16.08
CA ALA A 308 -11.90 -9.20 -16.89
C ALA A 308 -12.26 -10.36 -17.84
N ARG A 309 -11.28 -11.11 -18.34
CA ARG A 309 -11.53 -12.29 -19.19
C ARG A 309 -12.02 -13.48 -18.38
N VAL A 310 -11.44 -13.73 -17.19
CA VAL A 310 -11.81 -14.85 -16.33
C VAL A 310 -13.22 -14.67 -15.73
N SER A 311 -13.61 -13.45 -15.36
CA SER A 311 -14.95 -13.16 -14.81
C SER A 311 -16.06 -13.34 -15.86
N ARG A 312 -15.79 -13.01 -17.13
CA ARG A 312 -16.75 -13.17 -18.24
C ARG A 312 -17.13 -14.63 -18.50
N ALA A 313 -16.27 -15.59 -18.14
CA ALA A 313 -16.49 -17.02 -18.39
C ALA A 313 -17.48 -17.70 -17.41
N LYS A 314 -17.86 -17.05 -16.30
CA LYS A 314 -18.75 -17.63 -15.27
C LYS A 314 -20.25 -17.34 -15.47
N GLY A 315 -20.63 -16.61 -16.51
CA GLY A 315 -22.03 -16.38 -16.88
C GLY A 315 -22.64 -17.57 -17.63
N ARG A 316 -22.65 -18.79 -17.07
CA ARG A 316 -23.55 -19.84 -17.56
C ARG A 316 -24.89 -19.66 -16.84
N ILE A 317 -25.83 -19.03 -17.54
CA ILE A 317 -27.23 -18.93 -17.15
C ILE A 317 -27.77 -20.37 -17.07
N ILE A 318 -27.85 -20.92 -15.85
CA ILE A 318 -28.59 -22.16 -15.58
C ILE A 318 -30.04 -21.74 -15.32
N LEU A 319 -30.72 -21.27 -16.37
CA LEU A 319 -32.16 -21.34 -16.41
C LEU A 319 -32.47 -22.44 -17.40
N LYS A 320 -32.82 -23.63 -16.89
CA LYS A 320 -33.66 -24.55 -17.64
C LYS A 320 -34.89 -23.72 -18.04
N ARG A 321 -35.14 -23.57 -19.34
CA ARG A 321 -36.47 -23.18 -19.83
C ARG A 321 -37.44 -24.11 -19.11
N ALA A 322 -38.23 -23.58 -18.17
CA ALA A 322 -39.41 -24.28 -17.73
C ALA A 322 -40.25 -24.46 -19.00
N GLU A 323 -40.45 -25.72 -19.36
CA GLU A 323 -41.20 -26.17 -20.52
C GLU A 323 -42.61 -25.61 -20.40
N GLY A 324 -42.88 -24.53 -21.12
CA GLY A 324 -44.24 -24.22 -21.51
C GLY A 324 -44.57 -25.11 -22.69
N HIS A 325 -45.16 -26.28 -22.45
CA HIS A 325 -45.97 -26.99 -23.42
C HIS A 325 -47.22 -27.52 -22.69
N ALA A 326 -48.35 -26.95 -23.12
CA ALA A 326 -49.74 -27.46 -23.09
C ALA A 326 -50.32 -27.95 -21.76
#